data_AF-A0A7Y6INU9-F1
#
_entry.id   AF-A0A7Y6INU9-F1
#
_cell.length_a   1.000
_cell.length_b   1.000
_cell.length_c   1.000
_cell.angle_alpha   90.00
_cell.angle_beta   90.00
_cell.angle_gamma   90.00
#
_symmetry.space_group_name_H-M   'P 1'
#
loop_
_entity.id
_entity.type
_entity.pdbx_description
1 polymer ?
#
loop_
_entity_poly.entity_id
_entity_poly.type
_entity_poly.pdbx_seq_one_letter_code
_entity_poly.pdbx_strand_id
1 'polypeptide(L)'
;MADIPGHEGYAAPVLPDGELARSAGAFTRAFIGYQAACSCGWADGRRHPPTPEGAKQAEDRWTRHAGPLLLAAPPNWLVVKSNLLCEQVANLTGERPLAALTLLSQVESWQRALLDRAVAAAREGGASWSEIGDAMGISKQAAHERFRAHTEL
;
A
#
# COMPACT_ATOMS: atom_id res chain seq x y z
N MET A 1 -10.87 4.21 -8.43
CA MET A 1 -10.03 3.04 -8.15
C MET A 1 -9.27 3.32 -6.86
N ALA A 2 -9.20 2.38 -5.91
CA ALA A 2 -8.40 2.62 -4.71
C ALA A 2 -6.92 2.69 -5.12
N ASP A 3 -6.28 3.79 -4.77
CA ASP A 3 -4.88 4.08 -5.09
C ASP A 3 -3.99 3.39 -4.05
N ILE A 4 -3.20 2.42 -4.50
CA ILE A 4 -2.20 1.74 -3.69
C ILE A 4 -0.84 2.28 -4.13
N PRO A 5 -0.09 2.94 -3.23
CA PRO A 5 1.25 3.42 -3.55
C PRO A 5 2.12 2.29 -4.12
N GLY A 6 2.69 2.49 -5.30
CA GLY A 6 3.59 1.53 -5.94
C GLY A 6 2.92 0.33 -6.61
N HIS A 7 1.58 0.28 -6.68
CA HIS A 7 0.83 -0.79 -7.33
C HIS A 7 -0.17 -0.27 -8.38
N GLU A 8 0.25 0.72 -9.17
CA GLU A 8 -0.50 1.20 -10.32
C GLU A 8 -0.64 0.07 -11.36
N GLY A 9 -1.89 -0.20 -11.73
CA GLY A 9 -2.23 -1.24 -12.70
C GLY A 9 -2.48 -0.71 -14.08
N TYR A 10 -2.09 -1.49 -15.08
CA TYR A 10 -2.35 -1.15 -16.47
C TYR A 10 -2.54 -2.40 -17.33
N ALA A 11 -3.42 -2.28 -18.32
CA ALA A 11 -3.52 -3.22 -19.44
C ALA A 11 -2.38 -2.91 -20.42
N ALA A 12 -1.23 -3.55 -20.23
CA ALA A 12 -0.04 -3.33 -21.02
C ALA A 12 -0.24 -3.85 -22.45
N PRO A 13 -0.06 -3.02 -23.50
CA PRO A 13 -0.03 -3.51 -24.87
C PRO A 13 1.15 -4.48 -25.06
N VAL A 14 0.87 -5.63 -25.67
CA VAL A 14 1.86 -6.63 -26.07
C VAL A 14 2.30 -6.30 -27.49
N LEU A 15 3.57 -5.97 -27.66
CA LEU A 15 4.17 -5.71 -28.98
C LEU A 15 4.36 -7.01 -29.77
N PRO A 16 4.56 -6.96 -31.11
CA PRO A 16 4.71 -8.16 -31.95
C PRO A 16 5.90 -9.05 -31.59
N ASP A 17 6.95 -8.47 -31.01
CA ASP A 17 8.11 -9.17 -30.44
C ASP A 17 7.83 -9.81 -29.06
N GLY A 18 6.64 -9.59 -28.51
CA GLY A 18 6.20 -10.08 -27.22
C GLY A 18 6.56 -9.19 -26.03
N GLU A 19 7.20 -8.03 -26.25
CA GLU A 19 7.53 -7.08 -25.20
C GLU A 19 6.26 -6.38 -24.67
N LEU A 20 6.23 -6.11 -23.36
CA LEU A 20 5.20 -5.28 -22.74
C LEU A 20 5.56 -3.81 -22.87
N ALA A 21 4.70 -3.06 -23.54
CA ALA A 21 4.82 -1.62 -23.56
C ALA A 21 4.49 -1.02 -22.19
N ARG A 22 5.41 -0.21 -21.67
CA ARG A 22 5.30 0.48 -20.38
C ARG A 22 4.80 1.93 -20.50
N SER A 23 4.43 2.37 -21.70
CA SER A 23 4.01 3.75 -21.93
C SER A 23 2.86 3.86 -22.93
N ALA A 24 2.12 4.97 -22.85
CA ALA A 24 1.01 5.28 -23.73
C ALA A 24 1.41 5.41 -25.22
N GLY A 25 2.70 5.63 -25.50
CA GLY A 25 3.23 5.69 -26.87
C GLY A 25 3.13 4.36 -27.63
N ALA A 26 2.80 3.24 -26.98
CA ALA A 26 2.56 1.98 -27.66
C ALA A 26 1.15 1.81 -28.21
N PHE A 27 0.18 2.62 -27.77
CA PHE A 27 -1.15 2.63 -28.40
C PHE A 27 -1.13 3.19 -29.84
N THR A 28 -0.02 3.80 -30.26
CA THR A 28 0.22 4.25 -31.65
C THR A 28 1.00 3.23 -32.49
N ARG A 29 1.49 2.14 -31.89
CA ARG A 29 2.14 1.01 -32.59
C ARG A 29 1.13 -0.11 -32.81
N ALA A 30 1.36 -0.96 -33.81
CA ALA A 30 0.61 -2.20 -33.93
C ALA A 30 0.95 -3.11 -32.73
N PHE A 31 -0.03 -3.41 -31.89
CA PHE A 31 0.07 -4.33 -30.76
C PHE A 31 -0.82 -5.55 -31.03
N ILE A 32 -0.43 -6.71 -30.48
CA ILE A 32 -1.09 -8.00 -30.75
C ILE A 32 -2.00 -8.44 -29.61
N GLY A 33 -2.06 -7.68 -28.51
CA GLY A 33 -2.91 -7.99 -27.38
C GLY A 33 -2.64 -7.13 -26.15
N TYR A 34 -3.31 -7.46 -25.05
CA TYR A 34 -3.10 -6.88 -23.74
C TYR A 34 -2.62 -7.93 -22.73
N GLN A 35 -1.82 -7.50 -21.78
CA GLN A 35 -1.41 -8.30 -20.62
C GLN A 35 -1.52 -7.42 -19.38
N ALA A 36 -2.02 -7.98 -18.28
CA ALA A 36 -2.11 -7.23 -17.04
C ALA A 36 -0.71 -7.07 -16.44
N ALA A 37 -0.37 -5.85 -16.05
CA ALA A 37 0.89 -5.53 -15.40
C ALA A 37 0.67 -4.54 -14.25
N CYS A 38 1.63 -4.52 -13.33
CA CYS A 38 1.64 -3.68 -12.15
C CYS A 38 3.00 -3.02 -11.99
N SER A 39 3.04 -1.79 -11.48
CA SER A 39 4.30 -1.07 -11.22
C SER A 39 5.23 -1.78 -10.22
N CYS A 40 4.72 -2.72 -9.42
CA CYS A 40 5.53 -3.56 -8.53
C CYS A 40 6.34 -4.64 -9.25
N GLY A 41 6.24 -4.73 -10.58
CA GLY A 41 6.94 -5.73 -11.41
C GLY A 41 6.15 -7.00 -11.67
N TRP A 42 4.95 -7.15 -11.09
CA TRP A 42 4.05 -8.25 -11.42
C TRP A 42 3.48 -8.11 -12.84
N ALA A 43 3.44 -9.22 -13.57
CA ALA A 43 2.74 -9.34 -14.85
C ALA A 43 2.00 -10.68 -14.90
N ASP A 44 0.76 -10.68 -15.39
CA ASP A 44 -0.04 -11.90 -15.52
C ASP A 44 0.48 -12.77 -16.66
N GLY A 45 0.50 -14.10 -16.52
CA GLY A 45 0.94 -14.98 -17.60
C GLY A 45 -0.01 -15.04 -18.81
N ARG A 46 -1.23 -14.51 -18.69
CA ARG A 46 -2.26 -14.56 -19.75
C ARG A 46 -2.20 -13.32 -20.63
N ARG A 47 -2.36 -13.53 -21.93
CA ARG A 47 -2.54 -12.49 -22.94
C ARG A 47 -3.99 -12.47 -23.39
N HIS A 48 -4.50 -11.26 -23.65
CA HIS A 48 -5.84 -10.99 -24.10
C HIS A 48 -5.81 -10.36 -25.51
N PRO A 49 -6.85 -10.53 -26.33
CA PRO A 49 -6.90 -9.96 -27.67
C PRO A 49 -6.77 -8.42 -27.68
N PRO A 50 -6.35 -7.80 -28.80
CA PRO A 50 -6.24 -6.36 -28.94
C PRO A 50 -7.62 -5.72 -29.17
N THR A 51 -8.54 -5.95 -28.23
CA THR A 51 -9.92 -5.44 -28.27
C THR A 51 -10.25 -4.72 -26.96
N PRO A 52 -11.28 -3.86 -26.93
CA PRO A 52 -11.76 -3.26 -25.69
C PRO A 52 -12.08 -4.31 -24.60
N GLU A 53 -12.66 -5.44 -24.99
CA GLU A 53 -12.94 -6.56 -24.09
C GLU A 53 -11.66 -7.19 -23.56
N GLY A 54 -10.60 -7.29 -24.37
CA GLY A 54 -9.30 -7.79 -23.95
C GLY A 54 -8.59 -6.86 -22.96
N ALA A 55 -8.72 -5.54 -23.16
CA ALA A 55 -8.24 -4.53 -22.21
C ALA A 55 -8.95 -4.69 -20.85
N LYS A 56 -10.28 -4.79 -20.85
CA LYS A 56 -11.07 -5.01 -19.62
C LYS A 56 -10.69 -6.32 -18.92
N GLN A 57 -10.46 -7.40 -19.66
CA GLN A 57 -10.02 -8.66 -19.07
C GLN A 57 -8.65 -8.52 -18.39
N ALA A 58 -7.71 -7.79 -18.99
CA ALA A 58 -6.41 -7.48 -18.37
C ALA A 58 -6.59 -6.63 -17.09
N GLU A 59 -7.47 -5.64 -17.10
CA GLU A 59 -7.81 -4.87 -15.89
C GLU A 59 -8.41 -5.75 -14.77
N ASP A 60 -9.27 -6.71 -15.10
CA ASP A 60 -9.83 -7.66 -14.14
C ASP A 60 -8.74 -8.57 -13.55
N ARG A 61 -7.72 -8.96 -14.34
CA ARG A 61 -6.56 -9.71 -13.84
C ARG A 61 -5.77 -8.86 -12.83
N TRP A 62 -5.49 -7.60 -13.17
CA TRP A 62 -4.82 -6.68 -12.24
C TRP A 62 -5.64 -6.47 -10.96
N THR A 63 -6.96 -6.30 -11.06
CA THR A 63 -7.82 -6.12 -9.89
C THR A 63 -7.74 -7.30 -8.91
N ARG A 64 -7.65 -8.54 -9.43
CA ARG A 64 -7.42 -9.73 -8.58
C ARG A 64 -6.03 -9.74 -7.93
N HIS A 65 -5.00 -9.25 -8.62
CA HIS A 65 -3.66 -9.08 -8.05
C HIS A 65 -3.63 -8.00 -6.96
N ALA A 66 -4.30 -6.87 -7.19
CA ALA A 66 -4.37 -5.74 -6.26
C ALA A 66 -5.25 -6.00 -5.03
N GLY A 67 -6.24 -6.90 -5.13
CA GLY A 67 -7.20 -7.17 -4.05
C GLY A 67 -6.56 -7.47 -2.69
N PRO A 68 -5.67 -8.47 -2.57
CA PRO A 68 -4.96 -8.75 -1.32
C PRO A 68 -4.13 -7.56 -0.80
N LEU A 69 -3.53 -6.79 -1.70
CA LEU A 69 -2.69 -5.63 -1.35
C LEU A 69 -3.55 -4.48 -0.81
N LEU A 70 -4.74 -4.26 -1.38
CA LEU A 70 -5.73 -3.29 -0.88
C LEU A 70 -6.22 -3.62 0.52
N LEU A 71 -6.40 -4.90 0.81
CA LEU A 71 -6.85 -5.35 2.13
C LEU A 71 -5.75 -5.21 3.19
N ALA A 72 -4.49 -5.36 2.79
CA ALA A 72 -3.34 -5.22 3.69
C ALA A 72 -2.92 -3.75 3.91
N ALA A 73 -3.17 -2.87 2.95
CA ALA A 73 -2.78 -1.47 3.02
C ALA A 73 -3.78 -0.61 3.81
N PRO A 74 -3.32 0.45 4.51
CA PRO A 74 -4.22 1.44 5.07
C PRO A 74 -5.00 2.15 3.94
N PRO A 75 -6.29 2.52 4.16
CA PRO A 75 -7.05 3.27 3.17
C PRO A 75 -6.36 4.60 2.80
N ASN A 76 -6.23 4.90 1.49
CA ASN A 76 -5.49 6.08 1.01
C ASN A 76 -5.98 7.41 1.63
N TRP A 77 -7.30 7.57 1.80
CA TRP A 77 -7.86 8.79 2.41
C TRP A 77 -7.32 9.02 3.84
N LEU A 78 -7.01 7.95 4.58
CA LEU A 78 -6.48 8.04 5.93
C LEU A 78 -4.98 8.39 5.92
N VAL A 79 -4.24 7.83 4.96
CA VAL A 79 -2.83 8.19 4.72
C VAL A 79 -2.70 9.67 4.37
N VAL A 80 -3.56 10.19 3.48
CA VAL A 80 -3.58 11.62 3.11
C VAL A 80 -3.84 12.51 4.33
N LYS A 81 -4.80 12.15 5.19
CA LYS A 81 -5.06 12.90 6.43
C LYS A 81 -3.89 12.85 7.41
N SER A 82 -3.22 11.70 7.54
CA SER A 82 -2.02 11.56 8.37
C SER A 82 -0.89 12.47 7.89
N ASN A 83 -0.65 12.51 6.57
CA ASN A 83 0.37 13.37 5.98
C ASN A 83 0.04 14.86 6.17
N LEU A 84 -1.24 15.24 5.97
CA LEU A 84 -1.69 16.60 6.20
C LEU A 84 -1.52 17.03 7.67
N LEU A 85 -1.84 16.16 8.63
CA LEU A 85 -1.58 16.44 10.05
C LEU A 85 -0.10 16.67 10.31
N CYS A 86 0.78 15.83 9.76
CA CYS A 86 2.23 15.98 9.89
C CYS A 86 2.71 17.35 9.39
N GLU A 87 2.27 17.75 8.18
CA GLU A 87 2.58 19.05 7.60
C GLU A 87 2.07 20.22 8.46
N GLN A 88 0.83 20.13 8.94
CA GLN A 88 0.24 21.15 9.80
C GLN A 88 0.98 21.30 11.13
N VAL A 89 1.43 20.20 11.73
CA VAL A 89 2.24 20.22 12.96
C VAL A 89 3.61 20.83 12.69
N ALA A 90 4.23 20.54 11.54
CA ALA A 90 5.50 21.16 11.15
C ALA A 90 5.36 22.69 11.01
N ASN A 91 4.31 23.15 10.35
CA ASN A 91 4.00 24.59 10.25
C ASN A 91 3.75 25.22 11.63
N LEU A 92 2.95 24.55 12.47
CA LEU A 92 2.68 25.01 13.85
C LEU A 92 3.95 25.09 14.68
N THR A 93 4.92 24.21 14.46
CA THR A 93 6.21 24.23 15.15
C THR A 93 6.99 25.51 14.85
N GLY A 94 6.94 25.99 13.60
CA GLY A 94 7.57 27.25 13.19
C GLY A 94 6.87 28.49 13.75
N GLU A 95 5.55 28.46 13.88
CA GLU A 95 4.77 29.62 14.37
C GLU A 95 4.64 29.69 15.90
N ARG A 96 4.36 28.54 16.53
CA ARG A 96 3.91 28.40 17.93
C ARG A 96 4.47 27.10 18.55
N PRO A 97 5.77 27.02 18.83
CA PRO A 97 6.45 25.77 19.22
C PRO A 97 5.91 25.12 20.49
N LEU A 98 5.51 25.90 21.51
CA LEU A 98 4.91 25.32 22.73
C LEU A 98 3.52 24.70 22.48
N ALA A 99 2.74 25.28 21.57
CA ALA A 99 1.47 24.71 21.15
C ALA A 99 1.69 23.42 20.34
N ALA A 100 2.72 23.38 19.48
CA ALA A 100 3.12 22.17 18.78
C ALA A 100 3.53 21.05 19.74
N LEU A 101 4.33 21.34 20.79
CA LEU A 101 4.68 20.36 21.82
C LEU A 101 3.45 19.81 22.55
N THR A 102 2.48 20.67 22.87
CA THR A 102 1.23 20.26 23.52
C THR A 102 0.42 19.31 22.62
N LEU A 103 0.37 19.57 21.32
CA LEU A 103 -0.31 18.70 20.36
C LEU A 103 0.46 17.38 20.15
N LEU A 104 1.78 17.45 19.98
CA LEU A 104 2.63 16.26 19.80
C LEU A 104 2.58 15.32 21.00
N SER A 105 2.56 15.86 22.23
CA SER A 105 2.39 15.06 23.44
C SER A 105 1.04 14.32 23.47
N GLN A 106 -0.04 14.98 23.01
CA GLN A 106 -1.33 14.31 22.85
C GLN A 106 -1.23 13.20 21.79
N VAL A 107 -0.67 13.50 20.62
CA VAL A 107 -0.44 12.52 19.54
C VAL A 107 0.30 11.30 20.04
N GLU A 108 1.41 11.46 20.76
CA GLU A 108 2.17 10.34 21.31
C GLU A 108 1.33 9.47 22.26
N SER A 109 0.50 10.10 23.10
CA SER A 109 -0.34 9.39 24.06
C SER A 109 -1.35 8.46 23.39
N TRP A 110 -2.18 8.97 22.46
CA TRP A 110 -3.18 8.11 21.79
C TRP A 110 -2.56 7.22 20.71
N GLN A 111 -1.45 7.62 20.09
CA GLN A 111 -0.71 6.77 19.15
C GLN A 111 -0.20 5.50 19.83
N ARG A 112 0.38 5.61 21.03
CA ARG A 112 0.85 4.45 21.80
C ARG A 112 -0.30 3.48 22.08
N ALA A 113 -1.42 4.00 22.61
CA ALA A 113 -2.59 3.19 22.93
C ALA A 113 -3.20 2.50 21.68
N LEU A 114 -3.26 3.19 20.54
CA LEU A 114 -3.73 2.60 19.29
C LEU A 114 -2.78 1.55 18.75
N LEU A 115 -1.46 1.75 18.89
CA LEU A 115 -0.46 0.79 18.45
C LEU A 115 -0.57 -0.53 19.23
N ASP A 116 -0.71 -0.45 20.56
CA ASP A 116 -0.88 -1.63 21.41
C ASP A 116 -2.16 -2.39 21.03
N ARG A 117 -3.26 -1.67 20.79
CA ARG A 117 -4.53 -2.28 20.33
C ARG A 117 -4.40 -2.94 18.95
N ALA A 118 -3.69 -2.31 18.02
CA ALA A 118 -3.47 -2.87 16.68
C ALA A 118 -2.62 -4.15 16.72
N VAL A 119 -1.58 -4.18 17.56
CA VAL A 119 -0.75 -5.38 17.76
C VAL A 119 -1.57 -6.50 18.39
N ALA A 120 -2.35 -6.21 19.43
CA ALA A 120 -3.24 -7.19 20.05
C ALA A 120 -4.23 -7.79 19.03
N ALA A 121 -4.92 -6.94 18.26
CA ALA A 121 -5.83 -7.39 17.21
C ALA A 121 -5.13 -8.22 16.12
N ALA A 122 -3.91 -7.85 15.73
CA ALA A 122 -3.12 -8.63 14.77
C ALA A 122 -2.75 -10.01 15.33
N ARG A 123 -2.36 -10.08 16.61
CA ARG A 123 -2.05 -11.35 17.31
C ARG A 123 -3.28 -12.24 17.45
N GLU A 124 -4.43 -11.68 17.85
CA GLU A 124 -5.72 -12.39 17.89
C GLU A 124 -6.15 -12.90 16.51
N GLY A 125 -5.86 -12.12 15.45
CA GLY A 125 -6.07 -12.51 14.06
C GLY A 125 -5.08 -13.56 13.53
N GLY A 126 -4.14 -14.03 14.36
CA GLY A 126 -3.17 -15.07 14.01
C GLY A 126 -1.86 -14.59 13.39
N ALA A 127 -1.64 -13.28 13.28
CA ALA A 127 -0.39 -12.74 12.73
C ALA A 127 0.81 -13.10 13.63
N SER A 128 1.90 -13.53 13.02
CA SER A 128 3.16 -13.84 13.69
C SER A 128 3.93 -12.56 14.08
N TRP A 129 4.85 -12.68 15.03
CA TRP A 129 5.76 -11.59 15.37
C TRP A 129 6.67 -11.15 14.21
N SER A 130 6.90 -12.03 13.22
CA SER A 130 7.62 -11.66 12.02
C SER A 130 6.78 -10.71 11.17
N GLU A 131 5.53 -11.07 10.87
CA GLU A 131 4.62 -10.25 10.08
C GLU A 131 4.35 -8.89 10.73
N ILE A 132 4.21 -8.84 12.05
CA ILE A 132 4.06 -7.58 12.80
C ILE A 132 5.33 -6.74 12.70
N GLY A 133 6.51 -7.36 12.82
CA GLY A 133 7.79 -6.67 12.63
C GLY A 133 7.93 -6.08 11.23
N ASP A 134 7.63 -6.88 10.21
CA ASP A 134 7.69 -6.47 8.80
C ASP A 134 6.73 -5.30 8.52
N ALA A 135 5.49 -5.37 9.02
CA ALA A 135 4.51 -4.28 8.87
C ALA A 135 4.95 -2.98 9.56
N MET A 136 5.72 -3.07 10.63
CA MET A 136 6.24 -1.93 11.39
C MET A 136 7.64 -1.46 10.93
N GLY A 137 8.29 -2.18 10.00
CA GLY A 137 9.66 -1.89 9.59
C GLY A 137 10.71 -2.14 10.68
N ILE A 138 10.46 -3.07 11.61
CA ILE A 138 11.38 -3.44 12.70
C ILE A 138 11.64 -4.95 12.73
N SER A 139 12.71 -5.39 13.41
CA SER A 139 12.99 -6.82 13.51
C SER A 139 11.93 -7.55 14.36
N LYS A 140 11.73 -8.84 14.10
CA LYS A 140 10.90 -9.73 14.92
C LYS A 140 11.23 -9.63 16.42
N GLN A 141 12.52 -9.60 16.76
CA GLN A 141 12.95 -9.52 18.16
C GLN A 141 12.57 -8.17 18.78
N ALA A 142 12.76 -7.06 18.07
CA ALA A 142 12.36 -5.74 18.53
C ALA A 142 10.84 -5.63 18.72
N ALA A 143 10.05 -6.23 17.82
CA ALA A 143 8.59 -6.29 17.96
C ALA A 143 8.19 -7.10 19.20
N HIS A 144 8.76 -8.30 19.37
CA HIS A 144 8.46 -9.16 20.51
C HIS A 144 8.85 -8.51 21.85
N GLU A 145 10.05 -7.94 21.96
CA GLU A 145 10.51 -7.26 23.18
C GLU A 145 9.64 -6.06 23.54
N ARG A 146 9.19 -5.30 22.53
CA ARG A 146 8.33 -4.13 22.72
C ARG A 146 6.93 -4.48 23.21
N PHE A 147 6.35 -5.59 22.74
CA PHE A 147 4.94 -5.91 22.97
C PHE A 147 4.68 -7.16 23.82
N ARG A 148 5.73 -7.84 24.33
CA ARG A 148 5.60 -9.06 25.16
C ARG A 148 4.63 -8.93 26.35
N ALA A 149 4.52 -7.72 26.92
CA ALA A 149 3.65 -7.44 28.06
C ALA A 149 2.14 -7.50 27.71
N HIS A 150 1.78 -7.47 26.42
CA HIS A 150 0.40 -7.47 25.95
C HIS A 150 -0.10 -8.88 25.55
N THR A 151 0.77 -9.90 25.53
CA THR A 151 0.44 -11.26 25.11
C THR A 151 0.16 -12.26 26.24
N GLU A 152 0.19 -11.82 27.50
CA GLU A 152 -0.01 -12.68 28.68
C GLU A 152 -1.38 -12.47 29.37
N LEU A 153 -2.35 -11.88 28.67
CA LEU A 153 -3.76 -11.77 29.09
C LEU A 153 -4.65 -12.60 28.18
#